data_AF-A0A8T4XAU1-F1
#
_entry.id   AF-A0A8T4XAU1-F1
#
_cell.length_a   1.000
_cell.length_b   1.000
_cell.length_c   1.000
_cell.angle_alpha   90.00
_cell.angle_beta   90.00
_cell.angle_gamma   90.00
#
_symmetry.space_group_name_H-M   'P 1'
#
loop_
_entity.id
_entity.type
_entity.pdbx_description
1 polymer ?
#
loop_
_entity_poly.entity_id
_entity_poly.type
_entity_poly.pdbx_seq_one_letter_code
_entity_poly.pdbx_strand_id
1 'polypeptide(L)'
;MNKITSFALLILVSSLVLGGATHTAQAETDPSILLKIAKQAQRQLENQMNKDVSDKTKQLFKKGTQEIKNLEESIKNNNADSAKNQFLSAMRIFKEVSQQLSTIKSAQPEIATLKAPTTDPSSDLKRMQDYANNLKIIAKKYSTSIDFSELDDLFVSARKQISDKQYDNAVETIGKIKQITIDLNNKIREFASKQEQSRATAYAQTYLEQLDRLIENAKSQGLSEDIIKKLETAKENLSSTTDPQEIIKQIREIISIKEQFELTKNDRLESRVMQIEKTLLKLSNSDKINKSDIDEAKKTIQIIKRNLATGEFDKANELLRSLAALLNMTQN
;
A
#
# COMPACT_ATOMS: atom_id res chain seq x y z
N MET A 1 -0.94 -35.90 8.50
CA MET A 1 -0.78 -34.92 7.40
C MET A 1 -1.88 -33.86 7.48
N ASN A 2 -1.51 -32.59 7.23
CA ASN A 2 -2.33 -31.41 6.96
C ASN A 2 -3.04 -30.66 8.11
N LYS A 3 -2.31 -30.16 9.13
CA LYS A 3 -2.88 -29.20 10.11
C LYS A 3 -2.16 -27.83 10.22
N ILE A 4 -1.09 -27.57 9.46
CA ILE A 4 -0.27 -26.34 9.59
C ILE A 4 -0.65 -25.24 8.56
N THR A 5 -1.52 -25.54 7.59
CA THR A 5 -1.97 -24.59 6.56
C THR A 5 -2.93 -23.50 7.08
N SER A 6 -3.26 -23.49 8.38
CA SER A 6 -4.40 -22.74 8.93
C SER A 6 -4.14 -21.28 9.31
N PHE A 7 -2.89 -20.81 9.31
CA PHE A 7 -2.57 -19.41 9.68
C PHE A 7 -1.86 -18.62 8.57
N ALA A 8 -1.32 -19.30 7.57
CA ALA A 8 -0.64 -18.66 6.45
C ALA A 8 -1.58 -17.79 5.61
N LEU A 9 -2.87 -18.15 5.49
CA LEU A 9 -3.85 -17.38 4.72
C LEU A 9 -4.30 -16.07 5.37
N LEU A 10 -4.40 -16.01 6.71
CA LEU A 10 -4.73 -14.77 7.41
C LEU A 10 -3.62 -13.71 7.29
N ILE A 11 -2.36 -14.14 7.15
CA ILE A 11 -1.21 -13.26 6.90
C ILE A 11 -1.15 -12.85 5.42
N LEU A 12 -1.45 -13.77 4.49
CA LEU A 12 -1.48 -13.50 3.04
C LEU A 12 -2.53 -12.43 2.64
N VAL A 13 -3.66 -12.38 3.34
CA VAL A 13 -4.70 -11.35 3.16
C VAL A 13 -4.16 -9.95 3.53
N SER A 14 -3.25 -9.85 4.50
CA SER A 14 -2.62 -8.58 4.86
C SER A 14 -1.51 -8.15 3.89
N SER A 15 -0.89 -9.07 3.15
CA SER A 15 0.07 -8.73 2.09
C SER A 15 -0.58 -8.31 0.77
N LEU A 16 -1.78 -8.83 0.45
CA LEU A 16 -2.46 -8.52 -0.83
C LEU A 16 -3.17 -7.16 -0.82
N VAL A 17 -3.62 -6.69 0.34
CA VAL A 17 -4.42 -5.45 0.42
C VAL A 17 -3.55 -4.18 0.43
N LEU A 18 -2.26 -4.27 0.76
CA LEU A 18 -1.37 -3.10 0.91
C LEU A 18 0.02 -3.28 0.27
N GLY A 19 0.11 -4.18 -0.71
CA GLY A 19 1.25 -4.22 -1.62
C GLY A 19 1.24 -2.99 -2.51
N GLY A 20 1.91 -1.92 -2.08
CA GLY A 20 2.42 -0.87 -2.95
C GLY A 20 3.51 -1.46 -3.86
N ALA A 21 3.12 -2.24 -4.85
CA ALA A 21 3.97 -2.65 -5.95
C ALA A 21 3.85 -1.58 -7.04
N THR A 22 4.86 -0.71 -7.11
CA THR A 22 5.09 0.12 -8.28
C THR A 22 5.30 -0.80 -9.49
N HIS A 23 4.38 -0.67 -10.46
CA HIS A 23 4.43 -1.18 -11.83
C HIS A 23 4.31 -2.69 -12.05
N THR A 24 3.07 -3.16 -12.14
CA THR A 24 2.55 -3.79 -13.36
C THR A 24 1.11 -3.33 -13.57
N ALA A 25 0.66 -3.25 -14.82
CA ALA A 25 -0.71 -2.99 -15.25
C ALA A 25 -1.76 -3.61 -14.31
N GLN A 26 -2.87 -2.91 -14.07
CA GLN A 26 -4.12 -3.42 -13.48
C GLN A 26 -3.99 -4.85 -12.92
N ALA A 27 -3.33 -5.01 -11.78
CA ALA A 27 -3.55 -6.18 -10.94
C ALA A 27 -4.80 -5.86 -10.12
N GLU A 28 -5.91 -5.70 -10.84
CA GLU A 28 -7.23 -5.92 -10.30
C GLU A 28 -7.11 -7.31 -9.65
N THR A 29 -7.12 -7.36 -8.32
CA THR A 29 -7.03 -8.64 -7.63
C THR A 29 -8.29 -9.38 -8.02
N ASP A 30 -8.19 -10.29 -8.99
CA ASP A 30 -9.34 -10.99 -9.58
C ASP A 30 -10.30 -11.32 -8.45
N PRO A 31 -11.53 -10.76 -8.45
CA PRO A 31 -12.46 -10.95 -7.36
C PRO A 31 -12.72 -12.43 -7.03
N SER A 32 -12.51 -13.32 -7.99
CA SER A 32 -12.53 -14.78 -7.83
C SER A 32 -11.44 -15.31 -6.87
N ILE A 33 -10.26 -14.68 -6.85
CA ILE A 33 -9.17 -14.98 -5.91
C ILE A 33 -9.56 -14.54 -4.50
N LEU A 34 -10.15 -13.34 -4.35
CA LEU A 34 -10.65 -12.83 -3.07
C LEU A 34 -11.70 -13.79 -2.47
N LEU A 35 -12.63 -14.27 -3.30
CA LEU A 35 -13.64 -15.24 -2.89
C LEU A 35 -13.03 -16.58 -2.43
N LYS A 36 -12.04 -17.10 -3.15
CA LYS A 36 -11.34 -18.34 -2.77
C LYS A 36 -10.68 -18.21 -1.40
N ILE A 37 -9.99 -17.09 -1.15
CA ILE A 37 -9.34 -16.80 0.13
C ILE A 37 -10.39 -16.72 1.24
N ALA A 38 -11.49 -15.99 1.02
CA ALA A 38 -12.53 -15.81 2.02
C ALA A 38 -13.22 -17.13 2.39
N LYS A 39 -13.58 -17.94 1.39
CA LYS A 39 -14.16 -19.29 1.60
C LYS A 39 -13.20 -20.21 2.35
N GLN A 40 -11.89 -20.08 2.13
CA GLN A 40 -10.91 -20.86 2.87
C GLN A 40 -10.80 -20.44 4.34
N ALA A 41 -10.81 -19.14 4.63
CA ALA A 41 -10.84 -18.63 6.00
C ALA A 41 -12.13 -19.05 6.74
N GLN A 42 -13.28 -19.00 6.07
CA GLN A 42 -14.56 -19.47 6.62
C GLN A 42 -14.47 -20.94 7.06
N ARG A 43 -14.03 -21.84 6.16
CA ARG A 43 -13.92 -23.28 6.45
C ARG A 43 -12.98 -23.57 7.62
N GLN A 44 -11.90 -22.80 7.74
CA GLN A 44 -10.95 -22.98 8.84
C GLN A 44 -11.54 -22.58 10.19
N LEU A 45 -12.27 -21.47 10.24
CA LEU A 45 -12.97 -21.04 11.44
C LEU A 45 -14.12 -21.97 11.80
N GLU A 46 -14.88 -22.45 10.80
CA GLU A 46 -15.93 -23.44 11.00
C GLU A 46 -15.41 -24.71 11.70
N ASN A 47 -14.24 -25.21 11.27
CA ASN A 47 -13.58 -26.35 11.91
C ASN A 47 -13.12 -26.08 13.36
N GLN A 48 -12.99 -24.81 13.77
CA GLN A 48 -12.61 -24.41 15.13
C GLN A 48 -13.82 -24.05 15.99
N MET A 49 -15.01 -23.96 15.42
CA MET A 49 -16.24 -23.69 16.15
C MET A 49 -16.79 -24.98 16.77
N ASN A 50 -16.37 -25.29 18.00
CA ASN A 50 -16.94 -26.38 18.79
C ASN A 50 -18.25 -25.95 19.50
N LYS A 51 -18.87 -26.86 20.27
CA LYS A 51 -20.16 -26.60 20.95
C LYS A 51 -20.08 -25.48 22.00
N ASP A 52 -18.91 -25.31 22.62
CA ASP A 52 -18.67 -24.42 23.76
C ASP A 52 -18.41 -22.95 23.36
N VAL A 53 -18.46 -22.64 22.05
CA VAL A 53 -18.32 -21.27 21.56
C VAL A 53 -19.55 -20.42 21.95
N SER A 54 -19.30 -19.20 22.44
CA SER A 54 -20.36 -18.27 22.82
C SER A 54 -21.30 -17.93 21.66
N ASP A 55 -22.56 -17.64 21.98
CA ASP A 55 -23.55 -17.24 20.97
C ASP A 55 -23.14 -15.96 20.22
N LYS A 56 -22.44 -15.04 20.90
CA LYS A 56 -21.88 -13.84 20.28
C LYS A 56 -20.86 -14.18 19.20
N THR A 57 -19.93 -15.10 19.48
CA THR A 57 -18.94 -15.55 18.50
C THR A 57 -19.59 -16.32 17.35
N LYS A 58 -20.62 -17.14 17.63
CA LYS A 58 -21.45 -17.80 16.60
C LYS A 58 -22.16 -16.80 15.69
N GLN A 59 -22.72 -15.73 16.25
CA GLN A 59 -23.34 -14.65 15.47
C GLN A 59 -22.33 -13.88 14.62
N LEU A 60 -21.15 -13.56 15.15
CA LEU A 60 -20.08 -12.91 14.38
C LEU A 60 -19.64 -13.80 13.21
N PHE A 61 -19.46 -15.10 13.42
CA PHE A 61 -19.13 -16.01 12.33
C PHE A 61 -20.21 -16.06 11.24
N LYS A 62 -21.49 -16.08 11.63
CA LYS A 62 -22.62 -15.98 10.69
C LYS A 62 -22.58 -14.68 9.89
N LYS A 63 -22.28 -13.55 10.54
CA LYS A 63 -22.12 -12.25 9.86
C LYS A 63 -20.99 -12.28 8.84
N GLY A 64 -19.80 -12.76 9.20
CA GLY A 64 -18.68 -12.89 8.26
C GLY A 64 -18.99 -13.84 7.10
N THR A 65 -19.75 -14.90 7.35
CA THR A 65 -20.27 -15.80 6.29
C THR A 65 -21.24 -15.10 5.36
N GLN A 66 -22.08 -14.20 5.88
CA GLN A 66 -23.00 -13.40 5.06
C GLN A 66 -22.24 -12.42 4.16
N GLU A 67 -21.19 -11.76 4.66
CA GLU A 67 -20.33 -10.89 3.85
C GLU A 67 -19.66 -11.67 2.69
N ILE A 68 -19.35 -12.96 2.87
CA ILE A 68 -18.85 -13.81 1.77
C ILE A 68 -19.92 -14.06 0.68
N LYS A 69 -21.19 -14.20 1.07
CA LYS A 69 -22.29 -14.32 0.09
C LYS A 69 -22.46 -13.01 -0.67
N ASN A 70 -22.42 -11.88 0.02
CA ASN A 70 -22.50 -10.55 -0.59
C ASN A 70 -21.29 -10.27 -1.52
N LEU A 71 -20.10 -10.75 -1.14
CA LEU A 71 -18.92 -10.77 -2.01
C LEU A 71 -19.20 -11.57 -3.29
N GLU A 72 -19.68 -12.81 -3.17
CA GLU A 72 -20.01 -13.66 -4.31
C GLU A 72 -21.06 -13.03 -5.24
N GLU A 73 -22.05 -12.33 -4.69
CA GLU A 73 -23.04 -11.57 -5.44
C GLU A 73 -22.43 -10.34 -6.14
N SER A 74 -21.57 -9.59 -5.45
CA SER A 74 -20.87 -8.44 -6.04
C SER A 74 -19.99 -8.87 -7.22
N ILE A 75 -19.37 -10.05 -7.13
CA ILE A 75 -18.58 -10.64 -8.22
C ILE A 75 -19.47 -11.00 -9.41
N LYS A 76 -20.61 -11.67 -9.18
CA LYS A 76 -21.56 -12.00 -10.25
C LYS A 76 -22.09 -10.76 -10.97
N ASN A 77 -22.24 -9.66 -10.24
CA ASN A 77 -22.71 -8.38 -10.76
C ASN A 77 -21.58 -7.50 -11.33
N ASN A 78 -20.36 -8.03 -11.47
CA ASN A 78 -19.16 -7.30 -11.94
C ASN A 78 -18.89 -5.99 -11.17
N ASN A 79 -19.24 -5.93 -9.88
CA ASN A 79 -19.02 -4.77 -9.03
C ASN A 79 -17.75 -4.96 -8.18
N ALA A 80 -16.60 -4.62 -8.78
CA ALA A 80 -15.28 -4.85 -8.20
C ALA A 80 -15.06 -4.12 -6.86
N ASP A 81 -15.54 -2.88 -6.74
CA ASP A 81 -15.39 -2.08 -5.52
C ASP A 81 -16.21 -2.67 -4.37
N SER A 82 -17.46 -3.08 -4.65
CA SER A 82 -18.30 -3.74 -3.65
C SER A 82 -17.72 -5.09 -3.25
N ALA A 83 -17.21 -5.88 -4.21
CA ALA A 83 -16.52 -7.13 -3.93
C ALA A 83 -15.33 -6.92 -2.99
N LYS A 84 -14.47 -5.94 -3.27
CA LYS A 84 -13.32 -5.62 -2.40
C LYS A 84 -13.78 -5.23 -0.98
N ASN A 85 -14.80 -4.39 -0.86
CA ASN A 85 -15.32 -3.96 0.44
C ASN A 85 -15.92 -5.12 1.26
N GLN A 86 -16.73 -5.96 0.63
CA GLN A 86 -17.33 -7.14 1.25
C GLN A 86 -16.26 -8.16 1.68
N PHE A 87 -15.21 -8.34 0.87
CA PHE A 87 -14.05 -9.15 1.24
C PHE A 87 -13.36 -8.62 2.51
N LEU A 88 -13.03 -7.32 2.56
CA LEU A 88 -12.35 -6.72 3.70
C LEU A 88 -13.19 -6.82 4.98
N SER A 89 -14.51 -6.59 4.86
CA SER A 89 -15.47 -6.73 5.95
C SER A 89 -15.50 -8.16 6.50
N ALA A 90 -15.63 -9.16 5.62
CA ALA A 90 -15.58 -10.58 6.00
C ALA A 90 -14.28 -10.92 6.75
N MET A 91 -13.13 -10.47 6.23
CA MET A 91 -11.82 -10.77 6.82
C MET A 91 -11.63 -10.10 8.19
N ARG A 92 -12.15 -8.89 8.38
CA ARG A 92 -12.13 -8.20 9.69
C ARG A 92 -12.96 -8.96 10.72
N ILE A 93 -14.16 -9.40 10.36
CA ILE A 93 -15.04 -10.18 11.25
C ILE A 93 -14.39 -11.52 11.59
N PHE A 94 -13.80 -12.21 10.61
CA PHE A 94 -13.11 -13.48 10.83
C PHE A 94 -11.85 -13.35 11.67
N LYS A 95 -11.13 -12.23 11.59
CA LYS A 95 -10.05 -11.91 12.53
C LYS A 95 -10.59 -11.82 13.97
N GLU A 96 -11.70 -11.14 14.18
CA GLU A 96 -12.31 -11.00 15.51
C GLU A 96 -12.80 -12.35 16.06
N VAL A 97 -13.45 -13.18 15.23
CA VAL A 97 -13.85 -14.54 15.59
C VAL A 97 -12.63 -15.38 15.96
N SER A 98 -11.55 -15.32 15.17
CA SER A 98 -10.31 -16.05 15.44
C SER A 98 -9.68 -15.65 16.78
N GLN A 99 -9.70 -14.36 17.11
CA GLN A 99 -9.20 -13.87 18.40
C GLN A 99 -10.03 -14.40 19.57
N GLN A 100 -11.36 -14.33 19.48
CA GLN A 100 -12.26 -14.83 20.53
C GLN A 100 -12.11 -16.35 20.74
N LEU A 101 -11.95 -17.13 19.67
CA LEU A 101 -11.69 -18.57 19.76
C LEU A 101 -10.32 -18.87 20.39
N SER A 102 -9.33 -18.01 20.16
CA SER A 102 -8.00 -18.15 20.77
C SER A 102 -8.03 -17.86 22.27
N THR A 103 -8.85 -16.90 22.73
CA THR A 103 -9.03 -16.58 24.15
C THR A 103 -9.74 -17.69 24.94
N ILE A 104 -10.67 -18.44 24.31
CA ILE A 104 -11.38 -19.56 24.94
C ILE A 104 -10.43 -20.73 25.23
N LYS A 105 -9.49 -21.02 24.32
CA LYS A 105 -8.48 -22.08 24.53
C LYS A 105 -7.54 -21.81 25.71
N SER A 106 -7.37 -20.56 26.11
CA SER A 106 -6.55 -20.18 27.27
C SER A 106 -7.28 -20.24 28.62
N ALA A 107 -8.60 -20.49 28.65
CA ALA A 107 -9.41 -20.42 29.87
C ALA A 107 -9.95 -21.79 30.38
N GLN A 108 -9.62 -22.91 29.73
CA GLN A 108 -9.95 -24.24 30.24
C GLN A 108 -8.83 -24.75 31.17
N PRO A 109 -9.12 -25.07 32.45
CA PRO A 109 -8.22 -25.87 33.27
C PRO A 109 -8.37 -27.32 32.83
N GLU A 110 -7.63 -27.75 31.81
CA GLU A 110 -7.57 -29.16 31.46
C GLU A 110 -6.62 -29.89 32.43
N ILE A 111 -7.25 -30.58 33.36
CA ILE A 111 -6.71 -31.71 34.11
C ILE A 111 -6.07 -32.67 33.12
N ALA A 112 -4.84 -33.08 33.44
CA ALA A 112 -4.00 -34.00 32.70
C ALA A 112 -4.77 -35.15 31.99
N THR A 113 -4.58 -35.28 30.67
CA THR A 113 -4.14 -36.53 30.02
C THR A 113 -4.04 -36.34 28.49
N LEU A 114 -3.02 -37.01 27.91
CA LEU A 114 -2.66 -37.08 26.48
C LEU A 114 -1.78 -35.92 25.96
N LYS A 115 -0.49 -36.00 26.31
CA LYS A 115 0.62 -35.38 25.57
C LYS A 115 0.44 -35.65 24.06
N ALA A 116 0.03 -34.63 23.31
CA ALA A 116 0.35 -34.56 21.89
C ALA A 116 1.88 -34.56 21.77
N PRO A 117 2.49 -35.20 20.75
CA PRO A 117 3.93 -35.08 20.57
C PRO A 117 4.24 -33.60 20.41
N THR A 118 5.07 -33.07 21.31
CA THR A 118 5.60 -31.71 21.25
C THR A 118 6.43 -31.62 19.97
N THR A 119 5.76 -31.23 18.90
CA THR A 119 6.36 -31.14 17.58
C THR A 119 7.35 -29.99 17.61
N ASP A 120 8.57 -30.26 17.16
CA ASP A 120 9.64 -29.27 17.09
C ASP A 120 9.15 -28.03 16.32
N PRO A 121 9.07 -26.84 16.96
CA PRO A 121 8.50 -25.65 16.34
C PRO A 121 9.52 -24.89 15.47
N SER A 122 10.67 -25.48 15.15
CA SER A 122 11.72 -24.89 14.30
C SER A 122 11.21 -24.35 12.97
N SER A 123 10.31 -25.07 12.30
CA SER A 123 9.77 -24.62 11.01
C SER A 123 8.92 -23.36 11.13
N ASP A 124 8.16 -23.23 12.22
CA ASP A 124 7.32 -22.07 12.46
C ASP A 124 8.18 -20.87 12.86
N LEU A 125 9.21 -21.07 13.69
CA LEU A 125 10.16 -20.02 14.02
C LEU A 125 10.88 -19.48 12.77
N LYS A 126 11.33 -20.37 11.88
CA LYS A 126 11.99 -19.98 10.62
C LYS A 126 11.08 -19.11 9.74
N ARG A 127 9.83 -19.53 9.54
CA ARG A 127 8.85 -18.76 8.75
C ARG A 127 8.58 -17.38 9.34
N MET A 128 8.51 -17.29 10.67
CA MET A 128 8.34 -16.00 11.35
C MET A 128 9.57 -15.10 11.17
N GLN A 129 10.78 -15.67 11.21
CA GLN A 129 12.01 -14.91 10.98
C GLN A 129 12.06 -14.35 9.55
N ASP A 130 11.70 -15.15 8.55
CA ASP A 130 11.65 -14.71 7.15
C ASP A 130 10.66 -13.54 6.99
N TYR A 131 9.49 -13.63 7.63
CA TYR A 131 8.50 -12.55 7.59
C TYR A 131 8.99 -11.28 8.31
N ALA A 132 9.58 -11.40 9.50
CA ALA A 132 10.15 -10.28 10.23
C ALA A 132 11.28 -9.58 9.43
N ASN A 133 12.13 -10.36 8.76
CA ASN A 133 13.19 -9.82 7.91
C ASN A 133 12.62 -9.01 6.73
N ASN A 134 11.55 -9.49 6.09
CA ASN A 134 10.85 -8.72 5.06
C ASN A 134 10.28 -7.41 5.60
N LEU A 135 9.69 -7.42 6.80
CA LEU A 135 9.20 -6.19 7.43
C LEU A 135 10.33 -5.19 7.71
N LYS A 136 11.51 -5.64 8.13
CA LYS A 136 12.67 -4.75 8.31
C LYS A 136 13.11 -4.10 7.00
N ILE A 137 13.10 -4.83 5.89
CA ILE A 137 13.42 -4.29 4.57
C ILE A 137 12.41 -3.19 4.18
N ILE A 138 11.11 -3.46 4.37
CA ILE A 138 10.05 -2.51 4.09
C ILE A 138 10.17 -1.27 5.00
N ALA A 139 10.40 -1.46 6.29
CA ALA A 139 10.59 -0.38 7.26
C ALA A 139 11.74 0.56 6.88
N LYS A 140 12.87 0.00 6.39
CA LYS A 140 14.00 0.77 5.87
C LYS A 140 13.63 1.57 4.62
N LYS A 141 12.87 1.00 3.69
CA LYS A 141 12.41 1.69 2.46
C LYS A 141 11.61 2.95 2.79
N TYR A 142 10.74 2.87 3.80
CA TYR A 142 9.95 4.02 4.26
C TYR A 142 10.70 4.91 5.27
N SER A 143 12.02 4.71 5.47
CA SER A 143 12.87 5.48 6.41
C SER A 143 12.29 5.57 7.82
N THR A 144 11.59 4.51 8.25
CA THR A 144 10.95 4.48 9.56
C THR A 144 11.96 4.17 10.66
N SER A 145 11.98 4.97 11.73
CA SER A 145 12.74 4.69 12.95
C SER A 145 12.00 3.66 13.83
N ILE A 146 11.62 2.53 13.24
CA ILE A 146 10.95 1.45 13.96
C ILE A 146 12.01 0.55 14.58
N ASP A 147 11.92 0.38 15.90
CA ASP A 147 12.77 -0.52 16.66
C ASP A 147 12.28 -1.97 16.57
N PHE A 148 13.20 -2.89 16.28
CA PHE A 148 12.96 -4.33 16.19
C PHE A 148 13.68 -5.12 17.29
N SER A 149 14.36 -4.45 18.23
CA SER A 149 15.25 -5.09 19.21
C SER A 149 14.50 -6.12 20.06
N GLU A 150 13.32 -5.80 20.57
CA GLU A 150 12.47 -6.73 21.33
C GLU A 150 12.12 -7.99 20.52
N LEU A 151 11.81 -7.82 19.23
CA LEU A 151 11.50 -8.93 18.35
C LEU A 151 12.72 -9.83 18.12
N ASP A 152 13.90 -9.23 17.98
CA ASP A 152 15.16 -9.94 17.79
C ASP A 152 15.55 -10.76 19.03
N ASP A 153 15.37 -10.19 20.22
CA ASP A 153 15.62 -10.87 21.49
C ASP A 153 14.69 -12.08 21.68
N LEU A 154 13.42 -11.96 21.26
CA LEU A 154 12.48 -13.08 21.28
C LEU A 154 12.88 -14.18 20.31
N PHE A 155 13.38 -13.85 19.11
CA PHE A 155 13.90 -14.85 18.18
C PHE A 155 15.12 -15.59 18.75
N VAL A 156 16.02 -14.90 19.46
CA VAL A 156 17.14 -15.54 20.18
C VAL A 156 16.61 -16.49 21.26
N SER A 157 15.65 -16.03 22.06
CA SER A 157 15.04 -16.80 23.14
C SER A 157 14.35 -18.08 22.63
N ALA A 158 13.57 -17.96 21.55
CA ALA A 158 12.89 -19.10 20.94
C ALA A 158 13.88 -20.13 20.38
N ARG A 159 14.97 -19.70 19.72
CA ARG A 159 16.04 -20.60 19.25
C ARG A 159 16.67 -21.38 20.41
N LYS A 160 16.95 -20.71 21.53
CA LYS A 160 17.50 -21.35 22.73
C LYS A 160 16.53 -22.38 23.31
N GLN A 161 15.25 -22.03 23.48
CA GLN A 161 14.23 -22.94 24.00
C GLN A 161 14.06 -24.19 23.12
N ILE A 162 14.11 -24.04 21.79
CA ILE A 162 14.09 -25.17 20.85
C ILE A 162 15.32 -26.06 21.03
N SER A 163 16.52 -25.46 21.10
CA SER A 163 17.77 -26.19 21.32
C SER A 163 17.75 -26.97 22.63
N ASP A 164 17.17 -26.38 23.68
CA ASP A 164 17.02 -26.97 25.01
C ASP A 164 15.82 -27.95 25.10
N LYS A 165 15.13 -28.20 23.98
CA LYS A 165 13.91 -29.03 23.86
C LYS A 165 12.75 -28.58 24.74
N GLN A 166 12.75 -27.32 25.15
CA GLN A 166 11.67 -26.65 25.87
C GLN A 166 10.58 -26.19 24.90
N TYR A 167 9.94 -27.14 24.20
CA TYR A 167 9.05 -26.83 23.09
C TYR A 167 7.79 -26.06 23.50
N ASP A 168 7.24 -26.29 24.69
CA ASP A 168 6.08 -25.53 25.17
C ASP A 168 6.43 -24.04 25.37
N ASN A 169 7.59 -23.75 25.96
CA ASN A 169 8.12 -22.39 26.12
C ASN A 169 8.43 -21.74 24.76
N ALA A 170 8.97 -22.51 23.81
CA ALA A 170 9.24 -22.06 22.45
C ALA A 170 7.95 -21.67 21.72
N VAL A 171 6.89 -22.47 21.87
CA VAL A 171 5.58 -22.17 21.27
C VAL A 171 4.99 -20.89 21.85
N GLU A 172 5.07 -20.67 23.16
CA GLU A 172 4.62 -19.43 23.79
C GLU A 172 5.40 -18.20 23.27
N THR A 173 6.72 -18.33 23.20
CA THR A 173 7.62 -17.27 22.70
C THR A 173 7.34 -16.95 21.22
N ILE A 174 7.10 -17.97 20.38
CA ILE A 174 6.66 -17.79 18.99
C ILE A 174 5.31 -17.07 18.91
N GLY A 175 4.41 -17.33 19.86
CA GLY A 175 3.16 -16.58 20.01
C GLY A 175 3.38 -15.08 20.22
N LYS A 176 4.33 -14.71 21.08
CA LYS A 176 4.72 -13.30 21.34
C LYS A 176 5.37 -12.66 20.12
N ILE A 177 6.30 -13.36 19.47
CA ILE A 177 6.90 -12.94 18.18
C ILE A 177 5.81 -12.59 17.18
N LYS A 178 4.80 -13.45 17.05
CA LYS A 178 3.69 -13.24 16.12
C LYS A 178 2.87 -12.00 16.42
N GLN A 179 2.55 -11.76 17.69
CA GLN A 179 1.79 -10.58 18.08
C GLN A 179 2.57 -9.29 17.76
N ILE A 180 3.83 -9.21 18.18
CA ILE A 180 4.70 -8.04 17.92
C ILE A 180 4.89 -7.82 16.42
N THR A 181 5.09 -8.90 15.64
CA THR A 181 5.25 -8.80 14.19
C THR A 181 4.02 -8.21 13.51
N ILE A 182 2.81 -8.54 13.99
CA ILE A 182 1.55 -7.96 13.49
C ILE A 182 1.49 -6.46 13.82
N ASP A 183 1.85 -6.08 15.05
CA ASP A 183 1.80 -4.69 15.49
C ASP A 183 2.81 -3.81 14.74
N LEU A 184 4.01 -4.33 14.47
CA LEU A 184 5.01 -3.69 13.63
C LEU A 184 4.52 -3.52 12.19
N ASN A 185 3.90 -4.55 11.61
CA ASN A 185 3.33 -4.45 10.25
C ASN A 185 2.23 -3.36 10.17
N ASN A 186 1.39 -3.23 11.20
CA ASN A 186 0.37 -2.17 11.25
C ASN A 186 1.00 -0.78 11.33
N LYS A 187 2.03 -0.59 12.16
CA LYS A 187 2.78 0.67 12.25
C LYS A 187 3.44 1.05 10.92
N ILE A 188 4.07 0.09 10.25
CA ILE A 188 4.69 0.30 8.92
C ILE A 188 3.63 0.74 7.92
N ARG A 189 2.46 0.07 7.89
CA ARG A 189 1.33 0.44 7.00
C ARG A 189 0.83 1.86 7.26
N GLU A 190 0.65 2.23 8.52
CA GLU A 190 0.18 3.57 8.88
C GLU A 190 1.18 4.64 8.42
N PHE A 191 2.48 4.41 8.65
CA PHE A 191 3.51 5.33 8.21
C PHE A 191 3.55 5.46 6.68
N ALA A 192 3.51 4.34 5.97
CA ALA A 192 3.49 4.33 4.51
C ALA A 192 2.29 5.11 3.95
N SER A 193 1.10 4.90 4.52
CA SER A 193 -0.11 5.62 4.11
C SER A 193 -0.02 7.12 4.37
N LYS A 194 0.49 7.53 5.55
CA LYS A 194 0.73 8.96 5.86
C LYS A 194 1.72 9.60 4.90
N GLN A 195 2.79 8.88 4.55
CA GLN A 195 3.79 9.37 3.61
C GLN A 195 3.23 9.49 2.19
N GLU A 196 2.45 8.50 1.74
CA GLU A 196 1.75 8.55 0.45
C GLU A 196 0.80 9.74 0.38
N GLN A 197 -0.01 9.94 1.42
CA GLN A 197 -0.90 11.10 1.54
C GLN A 197 -0.14 12.42 1.46
N SER A 198 0.93 12.56 2.25
CA SER A 198 1.77 13.76 2.25
C SER A 198 2.36 14.05 0.87
N ARG A 199 2.87 13.02 0.17
CA ARG A 199 3.39 13.16 -1.20
C ARG A 199 2.29 13.56 -2.18
N ALA A 200 1.11 12.94 -2.11
CA ALA A 200 0.00 13.26 -2.98
C ALA A 200 -0.48 14.71 -2.77
N THR A 201 -0.62 15.15 -1.52
CA THR A 201 -0.99 16.54 -1.19
C THR A 201 0.06 17.54 -1.67
N ALA A 202 1.35 17.28 -1.45
CA ALA A 202 2.42 18.13 -1.96
C ALA A 202 2.42 18.22 -3.50
N TYR A 203 2.09 17.11 -4.16
CA TYR A 203 1.97 17.06 -5.62
C TYR A 203 0.74 17.84 -6.11
N ALA A 204 -0.42 17.70 -5.47
CA ALA A 204 -1.62 18.48 -5.76
C ALA A 204 -1.35 19.98 -5.61
N GLN A 205 -0.69 20.40 -4.53
CA GLN A 205 -0.32 21.80 -4.29
C GLN A 205 0.53 22.38 -5.43
N THR A 206 1.51 21.61 -5.90
CA THR A 206 2.36 22.01 -7.04
C THR A 206 1.53 22.23 -8.31
N TYR A 207 0.51 21.39 -8.55
CA TYR A 207 -0.39 21.54 -9.71
C TYR A 207 -1.38 22.69 -9.57
N LEU A 208 -1.87 22.97 -8.36
CA LEU A 208 -2.72 24.12 -8.10
C LEU A 208 -1.97 25.43 -8.40
N GLU A 209 -0.72 25.55 -7.95
CA GLU A 209 0.13 26.71 -8.25
C GLU A 209 0.40 26.88 -9.76
N GLN A 210 0.55 25.77 -10.49
CA GLN A 210 0.70 25.81 -11.95
C GLN A 210 -0.59 26.18 -12.66
N LEU A 211 -1.73 25.68 -12.18
CA LEU A 211 -3.04 26.02 -12.72
C LEU A 211 -3.34 27.51 -12.54
N ASP A 212 -2.99 28.10 -11.40
CA ASP A 212 -3.16 29.53 -11.16
C ASP A 212 -2.44 30.37 -12.21
N ARG A 213 -1.16 30.09 -12.45
CA ARG A 213 -0.36 30.78 -13.47
C ARG A 213 -0.93 30.60 -14.87
N LEU A 214 -1.40 29.38 -15.18
CA LEU A 214 -1.91 29.06 -16.51
C LEU A 214 -3.26 29.72 -16.77
N ILE A 215 -4.15 29.78 -15.76
CA ILE A 215 -5.43 30.51 -15.85
C ILE A 215 -5.17 32.01 -16.05
N GLU A 216 -4.23 32.60 -15.29
CA GLU A 216 -3.85 34.01 -15.42
C GLU A 216 -3.30 34.31 -16.82
N ASN A 217 -2.38 33.48 -17.31
CA ASN A 217 -1.82 33.60 -18.64
C ASN A 217 -2.91 33.46 -19.72
N ALA A 218 -3.80 32.47 -19.58
CA ALA A 218 -4.90 32.24 -20.51
C ALA A 218 -5.83 33.45 -20.63
N LYS A 219 -6.16 34.09 -19.50
CA LYS A 219 -6.93 35.34 -19.45
C LYS A 219 -6.18 36.48 -20.15
N SER A 220 -4.89 36.64 -19.88
CA SER A 220 -4.07 37.72 -20.45
C SER A 220 -3.89 37.61 -21.98
N GLN A 221 -3.88 36.40 -22.52
CA GLN A 221 -3.74 36.13 -23.95
C GLN A 221 -5.07 36.13 -24.71
N GLY A 222 -6.20 36.34 -24.02
CA GLY A 222 -7.52 36.35 -24.65
C GLY A 222 -7.99 34.98 -25.15
N LEU A 223 -7.59 33.89 -24.50
CA LEU A 223 -8.15 32.56 -24.77
C LEU A 223 -9.65 32.52 -24.47
N SER A 224 -10.35 31.56 -25.07
CA SER A 224 -11.81 31.47 -24.94
C SER A 224 -12.25 31.21 -23.50
N GLU A 225 -13.40 31.79 -23.12
CA GLU A 225 -14.02 31.58 -21.80
C GLU A 225 -14.25 30.11 -21.46
N ASP A 226 -14.54 29.25 -22.46
CA ASP A 226 -14.71 27.81 -22.25
C ASP A 226 -13.43 27.14 -21.73
N ILE A 227 -12.27 27.54 -22.24
CA ILE A 227 -10.96 26.99 -21.82
C ILE A 227 -10.64 27.45 -20.40
N ILE A 228 -10.82 28.74 -20.13
CA ILE A 228 -10.60 29.31 -18.79
C ILE A 228 -11.50 28.61 -17.77
N LYS A 229 -12.77 28.40 -18.09
CA LYS A 229 -13.73 27.71 -17.21
C LYS A 229 -13.34 26.26 -16.95
N LYS A 230 -12.88 25.52 -17.97
CA LYS A 230 -12.39 24.14 -17.79
C LYS A 230 -11.20 24.07 -16.83
N LEU A 231 -10.27 25.01 -16.92
CA LEU A 231 -9.12 25.09 -16.03
C LEU A 231 -9.52 25.46 -14.60
N GLU A 232 -10.45 26.40 -14.42
CA GLU A 232 -10.98 26.80 -13.12
C GLU A 232 -11.72 25.64 -12.44
N THR A 233 -12.55 24.90 -13.18
CA THR A 233 -13.21 23.68 -12.67
C THR A 233 -12.21 22.60 -12.29
N ALA A 234 -11.17 22.37 -13.11
CA ALA A 234 -10.14 21.39 -12.79
C ALA A 234 -9.34 21.77 -11.53
N LYS A 235 -9.11 23.08 -11.31
CA LYS A 235 -8.53 23.61 -10.07
C LYS A 235 -9.43 23.35 -8.87
N GLU A 236 -10.73 23.65 -8.97
CA GLU A 236 -11.70 23.43 -7.90
C GLU A 236 -11.77 21.95 -7.50
N ASN A 237 -11.87 21.05 -8.49
CA ASN A 237 -11.89 19.61 -8.27
C ASN A 237 -10.59 19.11 -7.60
N LEU A 238 -9.42 19.56 -8.07
CA LEU A 238 -8.15 19.17 -7.46
C LEU A 238 -8.03 19.69 -6.02
N SER A 239 -8.48 20.92 -5.75
CA SER A 239 -8.38 21.54 -4.43
C SER A 239 -9.28 20.91 -3.37
N SER A 240 -10.39 20.31 -3.78
CA SER A 240 -11.35 19.63 -2.90
C SER A 240 -11.03 18.14 -2.69
N THR A 241 -10.09 17.60 -3.46
CA THR A 241 -9.75 16.17 -3.41
C THR A 241 -8.69 15.88 -2.35
N THR A 242 -8.97 14.89 -1.49
CA THR A 242 -8.04 14.45 -0.44
C THR A 242 -7.50 13.04 -0.65
N ASP A 243 -8.18 12.19 -1.42
CA ASP A 243 -7.73 10.83 -1.71
C ASP A 243 -6.55 10.82 -2.72
N PRO A 244 -5.44 10.09 -2.46
CA PRO A 244 -4.28 10.07 -3.37
C PRO A 244 -4.57 9.58 -4.79
N GLN A 245 -5.45 8.60 -4.97
CA GLN A 245 -5.79 8.07 -6.30
C GLN A 245 -6.63 9.06 -7.08
N GLU A 246 -7.60 9.69 -6.41
CA GLU A 246 -8.40 10.73 -7.03
C GLU A 246 -7.55 11.97 -7.34
N ILE A 247 -6.59 12.37 -6.49
CA ILE A 247 -5.62 13.43 -6.80
C ILE A 247 -4.86 13.10 -8.10
N ILE A 248 -4.37 11.87 -8.26
CA ILE A 248 -3.67 11.45 -9.47
C ILE A 248 -4.58 11.51 -10.70
N LYS A 249 -5.86 11.14 -10.54
CA LYS A 249 -6.86 11.18 -11.62
C LYS A 249 -7.15 12.63 -12.04
N GLN A 250 -7.42 13.52 -11.09
CA GLN A 250 -7.65 14.95 -11.33
C GLN A 250 -6.44 15.59 -12.03
N ILE A 251 -5.22 15.25 -11.60
CA ILE A 251 -3.99 15.69 -12.28
C ILE A 251 -3.91 15.20 -13.72
N ARG A 252 -4.32 13.96 -14.01
CA ARG A 252 -4.34 13.43 -15.38
C ARG A 252 -5.36 14.17 -16.25
N GLU A 253 -6.52 14.51 -15.70
CA GLU A 253 -7.52 15.32 -16.40
C GLU A 253 -6.97 16.72 -16.71
N ILE A 254 -6.27 17.35 -15.76
CA ILE A 254 -5.58 18.63 -15.97
C ILE A 254 -4.55 18.52 -17.11
N ILE A 255 -3.76 17.46 -17.14
CA ILE A 255 -2.79 17.22 -18.23
C ILE A 255 -3.51 17.09 -19.57
N SER A 256 -4.61 16.34 -19.62
CA SER A 256 -5.40 16.17 -20.84
C SER A 256 -5.98 17.50 -21.34
N ILE A 257 -6.50 18.34 -20.43
CA ILE A 257 -6.95 19.70 -20.74
C ILE A 257 -5.79 20.51 -21.33
N LYS A 258 -4.61 20.48 -20.70
CA LYS A 258 -3.40 21.16 -21.21
C LYS A 258 -2.92 20.61 -22.57
N GLU A 259 -3.17 19.35 -22.90
CA GLU A 259 -2.78 18.75 -24.19
C GLU A 259 -3.78 19.09 -25.30
N GLN A 260 -5.08 19.19 -24.98
CA GLN A 260 -6.14 19.53 -25.94
C GLN A 260 -6.05 20.99 -26.40
N PHE A 261 -5.56 21.86 -25.52
CA PHE A 261 -5.32 23.26 -25.83
C PHE A 261 -3.82 23.41 -25.97
N GLU A 262 -3.32 23.47 -27.21
CA GLU A 262 -1.96 23.92 -27.54
C GLU A 262 -1.81 25.38 -27.11
N LEU A 263 -1.81 25.61 -25.80
CA LEU A 263 -1.31 26.80 -25.17
C LEU A 263 0.14 26.90 -25.68
N THR A 264 0.53 28.11 -26.07
CA THR A 264 1.74 28.54 -26.81
C THR A 264 3.02 27.66 -26.77
N LYS A 265 4.02 28.01 -27.59
CA LYS A 265 5.39 27.41 -27.52
C LYS A 265 5.92 27.26 -26.09
N ASN A 266 5.48 28.12 -25.17
CA ASN A 266 5.89 28.13 -23.79
C ASN A 266 5.20 27.06 -22.93
N ASP A 267 3.91 26.80 -23.15
CA ASP A 267 3.17 25.77 -22.41
C ASP A 267 3.59 24.35 -22.86
N ARG A 268 4.07 24.21 -24.11
CA ARG A 268 4.80 23.00 -24.55
C ARG A 268 6.06 22.74 -23.72
N LEU A 269 6.76 23.78 -23.26
CA LEU A 269 7.93 23.60 -22.39
C LEU A 269 7.52 23.16 -21.00
N GLU A 270 6.47 23.75 -20.43
CA GLU A 270 5.91 23.33 -19.14
C GLU A 270 5.41 21.87 -19.16
N SER A 271 4.71 21.46 -20.22
CA SER A 271 4.26 20.08 -20.38
C SER A 271 5.43 19.09 -20.45
N ARG A 272 6.51 19.44 -21.16
CA ARG A 272 7.70 18.59 -21.19
C ARG A 272 8.45 18.57 -19.85
N VAL A 273 8.49 19.66 -19.08
CA VAL A 273 8.99 19.65 -17.68
C VAL A 273 8.23 18.60 -16.87
N MET A 274 6.91 18.62 -16.98
CA MET A 274 6.03 17.74 -16.23
C MET A 274 6.22 16.25 -16.59
N GLN A 275 6.40 15.92 -17.87
CA GLN A 275 6.72 14.56 -18.29
C GLN A 275 8.06 14.07 -17.72
N ILE A 276 9.06 14.96 -17.62
CA ILE A 276 10.35 14.65 -17.01
C ILE A 276 10.20 14.49 -15.49
N GLU A 277 9.42 15.32 -14.80
CA GLU A 277 9.14 15.16 -13.36
C GLU A 277 8.48 13.82 -13.05
N LYS A 278 7.49 13.41 -13.87
CA LYS A 278 6.86 12.09 -13.78
C LYS A 278 7.88 10.97 -13.95
N THR A 279 8.82 11.12 -14.89
CA THR A 279 9.88 10.14 -15.12
C THR A 279 10.84 10.08 -13.94
N LEU A 280 11.29 11.22 -13.43
CA LEU A 280 12.14 11.31 -12.24
C LEU A 280 11.47 10.73 -10.99
N LEU A 281 10.17 10.91 -10.83
CA LEU A 281 9.40 10.27 -9.75
C LEU A 281 9.43 8.75 -9.85
N LYS A 282 9.23 8.19 -11.05
CA LYS A 282 9.34 6.74 -11.27
C LYS A 282 10.76 6.25 -10.97
N LEU A 283 11.77 6.94 -11.47
CA LEU A 283 13.17 6.59 -11.29
C LEU A 283 13.61 6.71 -9.81
N SER A 284 13.12 7.72 -9.10
CA SER A 284 13.38 7.95 -7.66
C SER A 284 12.77 6.88 -6.77
N ASN A 285 11.79 6.13 -7.27
CA ASN A 285 11.20 4.98 -6.59
C ASN A 285 11.83 3.65 -7.03
N SER A 286 12.82 3.68 -7.95
CA SER A 286 13.52 2.51 -8.45
C SER A 286 14.90 2.38 -7.81
N ASP A 287 15.31 1.16 -7.43
CA ASP A 287 16.64 0.91 -6.84
C ASP A 287 17.77 0.85 -7.89
N LYS A 288 17.46 1.13 -9.17
CA LYS A 288 18.37 0.97 -10.31
C LYS A 288 19.23 2.20 -10.60
N ILE A 289 18.93 3.35 -10.01
CA ILE A 289 19.58 4.64 -10.32
C ILE A 289 20.16 5.27 -9.05
N ASN A 290 21.35 5.86 -9.17
CA ASN A 290 22.02 6.52 -8.07
C ASN A 290 21.20 7.72 -7.56
N LYS A 291 21.01 7.79 -6.24
CA LYS A 291 20.27 8.87 -5.58
C LYS A 291 20.87 10.25 -5.85
N SER A 292 22.20 10.33 -6.00
CA SER A 292 22.91 11.57 -6.35
C SER A 292 22.46 12.13 -7.71
N ASP A 293 22.37 11.28 -8.72
CA ASP A 293 21.99 11.66 -10.09
C ASP A 293 20.53 12.14 -10.14
N ILE A 294 19.67 11.50 -9.35
CA ILE A 294 18.26 11.91 -9.20
C ILE A 294 18.14 13.27 -8.52
N ASP A 295 18.94 13.53 -7.49
CA ASP A 295 18.91 14.81 -6.78
C ASP A 295 19.47 15.95 -7.64
N GLU A 296 20.48 15.69 -8.48
CA GLU A 296 21.00 16.64 -9.47
C GLU A 296 19.99 16.93 -10.59
N ALA A 297 19.29 15.90 -11.08
CA ALA A 297 18.21 16.06 -12.04
C ALA A 297 17.04 16.89 -11.46
N LYS A 298 16.69 16.68 -10.18
CA LYS A 298 15.68 17.51 -9.48
C LYS A 298 16.12 18.96 -9.38
N LYS A 299 17.40 19.24 -9.04
CA LYS A 299 17.94 20.61 -9.02
C LYS A 299 17.85 21.26 -10.39
N THR A 300 18.19 20.52 -11.44
CA THR A 300 18.11 20.99 -12.83
C THR A 300 16.67 21.34 -13.22
N ILE A 301 15.68 20.55 -12.81
CA ILE A 301 14.26 20.89 -12.99
C ILE A 301 13.86 22.18 -12.27
N GLN A 302 14.36 22.42 -11.05
CA GLN A 302 14.07 23.67 -10.35
C GLN A 302 14.65 24.89 -11.09
N ILE A 303 15.85 24.75 -11.66
CA ILE A 303 16.46 25.80 -12.50
C ILE A 303 15.61 26.05 -13.76
N ILE A 304 15.17 24.99 -14.43
CA ILE A 304 14.28 25.10 -15.60
C ILE A 304 12.98 25.82 -15.23
N LYS A 305 12.32 25.43 -14.13
CA LYS A 305 11.09 26.07 -13.66
C LYS A 305 11.28 27.55 -13.36
N ARG A 306 12.44 27.92 -12.78
CA ARG A 306 12.79 29.32 -12.55
C ARG A 306 12.93 30.08 -13.86
N ASN A 307 13.66 29.52 -14.83
CA ASN A 307 13.86 30.15 -16.15
C ASN A 307 12.54 30.32 -16.91
N LEU A 308 11.62 29.34 -16.84
CA LEU A 308 10.27 29.48 -17.38
C LEU A 308 9.49 30.61 -16.69
N ALA A 309 9.58 30.72 -15.36
CA ALA A 309 8.91 31.79 -14.62
C ALA A 309 9.48 33.19 -14.90
N THR A 310 10.76 33.31 -15.25
CA THR A 310 11.43 34.59 -15.55
C THR A 310 11.45 34.95 -17.03
N GLY A 311 10.80 34.17 -17.90
CA GLY A 311 10.75 34.45 -19.34
C GLY A 311 11.97 33.98 -20.14
N GLU A 312 12.91 33.26 -19.51
CA GLU A 312 14.14 32.75 -20.14
C GLU A 312 13.90 31.42 -20.87
N PHE A 313 13.00 31.42 -21.86
CA PHE A 313 12.48 30.20 -22.49
C PHE A 313 13.51 29.39 -23.27
N ASP A 314 14.45 30.05 -23.95
CA ASP A 314 15.49 29.35 -24.71
C ASP A 314 16.44 28.56 -23.79
N LYS A 315 16.89 29.20 -22.70
CA LYS A 315 17.70 28.53 -21.65
C LYS A 315 16.92 27.40 -21.00
N ALA A 316 15.63 27.60 -20.70
CA ALA A 316 14.78 26.56 -20.16
C ALA A 316 14.69 25.36 -21.12
N ASN A 317 14.50 25.61 -22.42
CA ASN A 317 14.39 24.56 -23.45
C ASN A 317 15.70 23.79 -23.68
N GLU A 318 16.85 24.46 -23.66
CA GLU A 318 18.16 23.82 -23.77
C GLU A 318 18.45 22.88 -22.60
N LEU A 319 18.23 23.37 -21.37
CA LEU A 319 18.33 22.55 -20.16
C LEU A 319 17.36 21.37 -20.21
N LEU A 320 16.14 21.59 -20.72
CA LEU A 320 15.14 20.54 -20.86
C LEU A 320 15.55 19.43 -21.81
N ARG A 321 16.13 19.80 -22.98
CA ARG A 321 16.63 18.84 -23.96
C ARG A 321 17.79 18.03 -23.39
N SER A 322 18.72 18.68 -22.71
CA SER A 322 19.88 18.05 -22.09
C SER A 322 19.46 17.05 -21.02
N LEU A 323 18.53 17.44 -20.15
CA LEU A 323 18.01 16.58 -19.09
C LEU A 323 17.22 15.39 -19.65
N ALA A 324 16.39 15.60 -20.67
CA ALA A 324 15.63 14.52 -21.31
C ALA A 324 16.56 13.49 -22.00
N ALA A 325 17.63 13.95 -22.66
CA ALA A 325 18.61 13.07 -23.28
C ALA A 325 19.32 12.19 -22.24
N LEU A 326 19.73 12.79 -21.12
CA LEU A 326 20.42 12.10 -20.02
C LEU A 326 19.52 11.03 -19.40
N LEU A 327 18.23 11.35 -19.18
CA LEU A 327 17.26 10.41 -18.61
C LEU A 327 16.89 9.25 -19.55
N ASN A 328 16.84 9.49 -20.86
CA ASN A 328 16.62 8.45 -21.85
C ASN A 328 17.81 7.49 -21.96
N MET A 329 19.05 7.99 -21.80
CA MET A 329 20.24 7.14 -21.78
C MET A 329 20.26 6.20 -20.56
N THR A 330 19.71 6.61 -19.41
CA THR A 330 19.59 5.77 -18.20
C THR A 330 18.45 4.74 -18.23
N GLN A 331 17.60 4.72 -19.27
CA GLN A 331 16.47 3.78 -19.38
C GLN A 331 16.76 2.56 -20.26
N ASN A 332 17.86 2.57 -21.03
CA ASN A 332 18.35 1.43 -21.84
C ASN A 332 19.42 0.64 -21.08
#